data_AF-A0A1C6DW48-F1
#
_entry.id   AF-A0A1C6DW48-F1
#
_cell.length_a   1.000
_cell.length_b   1.000
_cell.length_c   1.000
_cell.angle_alpha   90.00
_cell.angle_beta   90.00
_cell.angle_gamma   90.00
#
_symmetry.space_group_name_H-M   'P 1'
#
loop_
_entity.id
_entity.type
_entity.pdbx_description
1 polymer ?
#
loop_
_entity_poly.entity_id
_entity_poly.type
_entity_poly.pdbx_seq_one_letter_code
_entity_poly.pdbx_strand_id
1 'polypeptide(L)'
;MILYHITSLEKPIQSILIPKIPDETEIGENYTEKRICLAPSILECLKSAEIVNKFDDEVGLVRVYKVKINEDDPNLVGWNKLYEEGLVPDAALTHEYWYKKPIMPIECSVYRVSGWTKKEYIIVDAVQKEQIKKILFEMKLYDGQIEKWSAFDIVNYWLPLHGEIWVERFKQRLVHSVIDYTPESAKMYESLFGEKPKLSHEEQDFHINKYLETCTIVKESSMEKTDLFQFEKCYSEEIKIYKKEYKLILAWEFILPDFVWRNNAYLWKIKDSFGNITAFLYYFIEQSGKYNISCLEVVPFMRNQGMGEKIIKQFFDMNSINPRDIRVEPPNLATAKFWRKCGVECSCPEE
;
A
#
# COMPACT_ATOMS: atom_id res chain seq x y z
N MET A 1 1.50 -14.47 9.77
CA MET A 1 2.71 -13.63 9.79
C MET A 1 2.49 -12.17 10.23
N ILE A 2 3.59 -11.50 10.61
CA ILE A 2 3.69 -10.04 10.76
C ILE A 2 4.39 -9.48 9.51
N LEU A 3 3.85 -8.41 8.96
CA LEU A 3 4.44 -7.68 7.83
C LEU A 3 4.42 -6.17 8.13
N TYR A 4 5.20 -5.41 7.36
CA TYR A 4 5.35 -3.97 7.51
C TYR A 4 5.04 -3.25 6.19
N HIS A 5 4.49 -2.04 6.30
CA HIS A 5 4.34 -1.09 5.20
C HIS A 5 4.98 0.23 5.63
N ILE A 6 5.58 0.99 4.71
CA ILE A 6 6.16 2.30 5.03
C ILE A 6 5.62 3.42 4.16
N THR A 7 5.54 4.62 4.75
CA THR A 7 5.15 5.85 4.03
C THR A 7 5.98 7.04 4.52
N SER A 8 5.99 8.13 3.74
CA SER A 8 6.55 9.41 4.18
C SER A 8 5.75 10.02 5.32
N LEU A 9 6.41 10.85 6.13
CA LEU A 9 5.75 11.57 7.22
C LEU A 9 4.74 12.61 6.72
N GLU A 10 4.94 13.13 5.51
CA GLU A 10 4.06 14.10 4.83
C GLU A 10 2.68 13.52 4.51
N LYS A 11 2.59 12.21 4.25
CA LYS A 11 1.30 11.54 4.06
C LYS A 11 0.57 11.51 5.41
N PRO A 12 -0.76 11.68 5.46
CA PRO A 12 -1.51 11.55 6.71
C PRO A 12 -1.39 10.12 7.26
N ILE A 13 -1.55 9.97 8.58
CA ILE A 13 -1.63 8.65 9.22
C ILE A 13 -2.85 7.91 8.66
N GLN A 14 -2.67 6.65 8.33
CA GLN A 14 -3.71 5.78 7.76
C GLN A 14 -4.14 4.74 8.80
N SER A 15 -5.40 4.80 9.23
CA SER A 15 -6.02 3.75 10.06
C SER A 15 -6.35 2.49 9.29
N ILE A 16 -6.55 2.62 7.97
CA ILE A 16 -6.68 1.51 7.05
C ILE A 16 -5.70 1.75 5.91
N LEU A 17 -4.85 0.77 5.66
CA LEU A 17 -4.09 0.68 4.43
C LEU A 17 -5.01 0.10 3.35
N ILE A 18 -5.04 0.74 2.19
CA ILE A 18 -5.97 0.41 1.10
C ILE A 18 -5.16 0.03 -0.13
N PRO A 19 -5.53 -1.07 -0.82
CA PRO A 19 -4.91 -1.42 -2.08
C PRO A 19 -5.06 -0.30 -3.11
N LYS A 20 -3.94 0.16 -3.65
CA LYS A 20 -3.88 1.14 -4.73
C LYS A 20 -2.89 0.71 -5.78
N ILE A 21 -3.00 1.29 -6.98
CA ILE A 21 -1.89 1.20 -7.93
C ILE A 21 -0.76 2.04 -7.32
N PRO A 22 0.47 1.50 -7.21
CA PRO A 22 1.62 2.27 -6.72
C PRO A 22 1.78 3.57 -7.51
N ASP A 23 2.27 4.61 -6.82
CA ASP A 23 2.46 5.91 -7.45
C ASP A 23 3.63 5.85 -8.47
N GLU A 24 4.61 4.99 -8.20
CA GLU A 24 5.80 4.71 -9.01
C GLU A 24 6.07 3.19 -8.96
N THR A 25 6.64 2.61 -10.02
CA THR A 25 6.89 1.16 -10.19
C THR A 25 8.25 0.92 -10.82
N GLU A 26 8.92 -0.18 -10.47
CA GLU A 26 10.20 -0.59 -11.07
C GLU A 26 10.03 -0.97 -12.56
N ILE A 27 11.12 -0.91 -13.33
CA ILE A 27 11.12 -1.33 -14.73
C ILE A 27 10.71 -2.81 -14.81
N GLY A 28 9.63 -3.08 -15.57
CA GLY A 28 9.08 -4.43 -15.73
C GLY A 28 8.05 -4.83 -14.67
N GLU A 29 7.80 -3.99 -13.66
CA GLU A 29 6.80 -4.27 -12.62
C GLU A 29 5.36 -4.07 -13.16
N ASN A 30 4.41 -4.85 -12.61
CA ASN A 30 3.01 -4.68 -12.92
C ASN A 30 2.44 -3.32 -12.43
N TYR A 31 1.95 -2.50 -13.34
CA TYR A 31 1.40 -1.17 -13.04
C TYR A 31 -0.14 -1.11 -13.02
N THR A 32 -0.83 -2.26 -12.98
CA THR A 32 -2.30 -2.33 -13.12
C THR A 32 -3.01 -2.86 -11.88
N GLU A 33 -2.36 -3.72 -11.11
CA GLU A 33 -2.93 -4.38 -9.95
C GLU A 33 -2.94 -3.45 -8.72
N LYS A 34 -4.12 -3.25 -8.13
CA LYS A 34 -4.24 -2.53 -6.85
C LYS A 34 -3.77 -3.40 -5.70
N ARG A 35 -2.86 -2.86 -4.89
CA ARG A 35 -2.17 -3.61 -3.84
C ARG A 35 -1.67 -2.73 -2.71
N ILE A 36 -1.37 -3.38 -1.59
CA ILE A 36 -0.58 -2.82 -0.51
C ILE A 36 0.74 -3.57 -0.53
N CYS A 37 1.83 -2.84 -0.76
CA CYS A 37 3.19 -3.39 -0.74
C CYS A 37 3.61 -3.55 0.73
N LEU A 38 4.00 -4.77 1.09
CA LEU A 38 4.35 -5.19 2.44
C LEU A 38 5.68 -5.92 2.42
N ALA A 39 6.43 -5.92 3.52
CA ALA A 39 7.64 -6.74 3.64
C ALA A 39 7.82 -7.32 5.05
N PRO A 40 8.61 -8.41 5.22
CA PRO A 40 8.82 -9.03 6.52
C PRO A 40 9.60 -8.17 7.51
N SER A 41 10.34 -7.17 7.04
CA SER A 41 11.09 -6.22 7.87
C SER A 41 11.02 -4.78 7.38
N ILE A 42 11.38 -3.84 8.26
CA ILE A 42 11.46 -2.41 7.92
C ILE A 42 12.60 -2.18 6.91
N LEU A 43 13.72 -2.90 7.04
CA LEU A 43 14.84 -2.79 6.11
C LEU A 43 14.41 -3.17 4.68
N GLU A 44 13.70 -4.29 4.53
CA GLU A 44 13.16 -4.73 3.25
C GLU A 44 12.18 -3.73 2.65
N CYS A 45 11.29 -3.14 3.47
CA CYS A 45 10.43 -2.05 3.02
C CYS A 45 11.26 -0.86 2.50
N LEU A 46 12.40 -0.56 3.14
CA LEU A 46 13.28 0.54 2.74
C LEU A 46 14.10 0.23 1.50
N LYS A 47 14.33 -1.05 1.14
CA LYS A 47 15.13 -1.43 -0.04
C LYS A 47 14.52 -0.88 -1.33
N SER A 48 13.24 -1.13 -1.56
CA SER A 48 12.50 -0.66 -2.74
C SER A 48 11.90 0.73 -2.60
N ALA A 49 11.93 1.32 -1.40
CA ALA A 49 11.23 2.57 -1.20
C ALA A 49 12.03 3.77 -1.71
N GLU A 50 11.45 4.46 -2.67
CA GLU A 50 11.91 5.76 -3.17
C GLU A 50 12.03 6.82 -2.07
N ILE A 51 11.35 6.62 -0.94
CA ILE A 51 11.50 7.47 0.23
C ILE A 51 12.96 7.59 0.67
N VAL A 52 13.76 6.55 0.45
CA VAL A 52 15.20 6.56 0.74
C VAL A 52 15.96 7.50 -0.19
N ASN A 53 15.48 7.71 -1.42
CA ASN A 53 16.06 8.70 -2.34
C ASN A 53 15.71 10.15 -1.94
N LYS A 54 14.76 10.33 -1.02
CA LYS A 54 14.36 11.64 -0.46
C LYS A 54 14.98 11.93 0.90
N PHE A 55 15.77 11.00 1.46
CA PHE A 55 16.50 11.29 2.68
C PHE A 55 17.61 12.31 2.39
N ASP A 56 17.79 13.26 3.29
CA ASP A 56 19.01 14.06 3.34
C ASP A 56 20.21 13.12 3.57
N ASP A 57 21.43 13.51 3.21
CA ASP A 57 22.60 12.62 3.20
C ASP A 57 22.96 12.02 4.58
N GLU A 58 22.31 12.46 5.67
CA GLU A 58 22.63 12.04 7.04
C GLU A 58 21.49 11.28 7.79
N VAL A 59 20.22 11.68 7.63
CA VAL A 59 19.09 11.11 8.41
C VAL A 59 17.76 11.20 7.65
N GLY A 60 16.99 10.11 7.66
CA GLY A 60 15.61 10.04 7.17
C GLY A 60 14.61 9.68 8.26
N LEU A 61 13.38 10.16 8.15
CA LEU A 61 12.26 9.72 9.00
C LEU A 61 11.18 9.04 8.16
N VAL A 62 10.69 7.90 8.63
CA VAL A 62 9.64 7.13 7.97
C VAL A 62 8.54 6.75 8.93
N ARG A 63 7.31 6.66 8.40
CA ARG A 63 6.19 6.06 9.12
C ARG A 63 6.10 4.59 8.74
N VAL A 64 6.03 3.74 9.74
CA VAL A 64 5.98 2.28 9.60
C VAL A 64 4.65 1.79 10.17
N TYR A 65 3.90 1.06 9.37
CA TYR A 65 2.68 0.37 9.75
C TYR A 65 2.98 -1.12 9.88
N LYS A 66 2.69 -1.68 11.05
CA LYS A 66 2.79 -3.11 11.31
C LYS A 66 1.42 -3.74 11.11
N VAL A 67 1.34 -4.83 10.36
CA VAL A 67 0.10 -5.57 10.12
C VAL A 67 0.27 -7.03 10.52
N LYS A 68 -0.85 -7.68 10.87
CA LYS A 68 -0.92 -9.13 11.11
C LYS A 68 -1.83 -9.74 10.06
N ILE A 69 -1.29 -10.65 9.26
CA ILE A 69 -2.00 -11.30 8.15
C ILE A 69 -1.90 -12.82 8.32
N ASN A 70 -2.97 -13.53 7.95
CA ASN A 70 -2.94 -14.97 7.83
C ASN A 70 -2.13 -15.37 6.59
N GLU A 71 -1.14 -16.24 6.74
CA GLU A 71 -0.28 -16.69 5.63
C GLU A 71 -1.09 -17.41 4.55
N ASP A 72 -2.19 -18.07 4.93
CA ASP A 72 -3.09 -18.77 4.01
C ASP A 72 -4.16 -17.84 3.39
N ASP A 73 -4.12 -16.53 3.64
CA ASP A 73 -5.10 -15.62 3.02
C ASP A 73 -4.87 -15.56 1.50
N PRO A 74 -5.87 -15.90 0.66
CA PRO A 74 -5.70 -15.90 -0.80
C PRO A 74 -5.44 -14.50 -1.39
N ASN A 75 -5.59 -13.44 -0.61
CA ASN A 75 -5.31 -12.06 -1.01
C ASN A 75 -3.89 -11.63 -0.71
N LEU A 76 -3.10 -12.49 -0.04
CA LEU A 76 -1.68 -12.32 0.17
C LEU A 76 -0.90 -13.04 -0.93
N VAL A 77 -0.14 -12.29 -1.72
CA VAL A 77 0.78 -12.82 -2.72
C VAL A 77 2.19 -12.67 -2.19
N GLY A 78 2.87 -13.80 -1.98
CA GLY A 78 4.25 -13.82 -1.48
C GLY A 78 5.28 -13.42 -2.53
N TRP A 79 6.41 -12.90 -2.05
CA TRP A 79 7.52 -12.41 -2.89
C TRP A 79 8.01 -13.45 -3.91
N ASN A 80 8.04 -14.72 -3.52
CA ASN A 80 8.47 -15.82 -4.38
C ASN A 80 7.54 -15.96 -5.58
N LYS A 81 6.22 -15.84 -5.36
CA LYS A 81 5.24 -15.89 -6.43
C LYS A 81 5.32 -14.64 -7.31
N LEU A 82 5.50 -13.45 -6.70
CA LEU A 82 5.67 -12.21 -7.45
C LEU A 82 6.89 -12.26 -8.38
N TYR A 83 8.00 -12.82 -7.91
CA TYR A 83 9.22 -12.97 -8.69
C TYR A 83 9.07 -14.03 -9.79
N GLU A 84 8.61 -15.23 -9.45
CA GLU A 84 8.51 -16.35 -10.41
C GLU A 84 7.47 -16.10 -11.51
N GLU A 85 6.40 -15.34 -11.21
CA GLU A 85 5.40 -14.94 -12.21
C GLU A 85 5.76 -13.65 -12.97
N GLY A 86 6.94 -13.05 -12.71
CA GLY A 86 7.41 -11.84 -13.39
C GLY A 86 6.55 -10.60 -13.09
N LEU A 87 5.92 -10.55 -11.91
CA LEU A 87 5.07 -9.43 -11.49
C LEU A 87 5.88 -8.30 -10.86
N VAL A 88 6.97 -8.65 -10.16
CA VAL A 88 7.90 -7.73 -9.50
C VAL A 88 9.32 -8.28 -9.67
N PRO A 89 10.14 -7.71 -10.58
CA PRO A 89 11.46 -8.23 -10.91
C PRO A 89 12.44 -8.29 -9.72
N ASP A 90 12.35 -7.34 -8.78
CA ASP A 90 13.24 -7.24 -7.63
C ASP A 90 12.66 -7.85 -6.34
N ALA A 91 11.52 -8.57 -6.42
CA ALA A 91 10.88 -9.18 -5.24
C ALA A 91 11.78 -10.20 -4.52
N ALA A 92 12.71 -10.85 -5.23
CA ALA A 92 13.70 -11.73 -4.63
C ALA A 92 14.70 -11.00 -3.72
N LEU A 93 14.92 -9.70 -3.94
CA LEU A 93 15.79 -8.85 -3.11
C LEU A 93 15.02 -8.18 -1.96
N THR A 94 13.83 -7.67 -2.27
CA THR A 94 13.02 -6.84 -1.37
C THR A 94 12.12 -7.67 -0.47
N HIS A 95 11.91 -8.95 -0.81
CA HIS A 95 10.94 -9.84 -0.19
C HIS A 95 9.54 -9.18 -0.10
N GLU A 96 9.16 -8.43 -1.14
CA GLU A 96 7.88 -7.75 -1.21
C GLU A 96 6.70 -8.72 -1.25
N TYR A 97 5.65 -8.41 -0.50
CA TYR A 97 4.36 -9.08 -0.53
C TYR A 97 3.32 -8.10 -1.06
N TRP A 98 2.36 -8.61 -1.83
CA TRP A 98 1.18 -7.85 -2.20
C TRP A 98 -0.02 -8.30 -1.40
N TYR A 99 -0.69 -7.36 -0.76
CA TYR A 99 -1.99 -7.61 -0.15
C TYR A 99 -3.11 -6.88 -0.89
N LYS A 100 -4.10 -7.64 -1.35
CA LYS A 100 -5.16 -7.17 -2.27
C LYS A 100 -6.44 -6.68 -1.60
N LYS A 101 -6.48 -6.64 -0.26
CA LYS A 101 -7.64 -6.16 0.51
C LYS A 101 -7.27 -5.01 1.46
N PRO A 102 -8.23 -4.14 1.85
CA PRO A 102 -8.00 -3.20 2.92
C PRO A 102 -7.60 -3.90 4.22
N ILE A 103 -6.62 -3.34 4.94
CA ILE A 103 -6.16 -3.89 6.21
C ILE A 103 -5.93 -2.80 7.24
N MET A 104 -6.26 -3.10 8.49
CA MET A 104 -5.98 -2.23 9.62
C MET A 104 -4.62 -2.61 10.22
N PRO A 105 -3.66 -1.69 10.29
CA PRO A 105 -2.43 -1.90 11.03
C PRO A 105 -2.72 -2.14 12.51
N ILE A 106 -1.91 -2.98 13.15
CA ILE A 106 -1.95 -3.22 14.60
C ILE A 106 -1.11 -2.17 15.35
N GLU A 107 -0.20 -1.50 14.65
CA GLU A 107 0.68 -0.47 15.19
C GLU A 107 1.12 0.46 14.05
N CYS A 108 1.24 1.75 14.35
CA CYS A 108 1.83 2.77 13.48
C CYS A 108 2.91 3.51 14.27
N SER A 109 4.12 3.56 13.74
CA SER A 109 5.30 4.05 14.45
C SER A 109 6.17 4.93 13.57
N VAL A 110 6.86 5.89 14.16
CA VAL A 110 7.86 6.70 13.46
C VAL A 110 9.24 6.12 13.75
N TYR A 111 10.02 5.92 12.69
CA TYR A 111 11.38 5.43 12.76
C TYR A 111 12.35 6.44 12.15
N ARG A 112 13.48 6.62 12.82
CA ARG A 112 14.66 7.30 12.31
C ARG A 112 15.56 6.28 11.62
N VAL A 113 15.92 6.59 10.37
CA VAL A 113 16.84 5.83 9.54
C VAL A 113 18.11 6.66 9.34
N SER A 114 19.28 6.10 9.57
CA SER A 114 20.56 6.79 9.41
C SER A 114 21.71 5.83 9.08
N GLY A 115 22.85 6.37 8.67
CA GLY A 115 24.09 5.60 8.48
C GLY A 115 23.93 4.47 7.46
N TRP A 116 23.30 4.76 6.32
CA TRP A 116 23.03 3.74 5.32
C TRP A 116 24.18 3.49 4.36
N THR A 117 24.20 2.28 3.82
CA THR A 117 25.02 1.91 2.66
C THR A 117 24.14 1.44 1.51
N LYS A 118 24.58 1.68 0.28
CA LYS A 118 23.93 1.16 -0.93
C LYS A 118 24.83 0.14 -1.61
N LYS A 119 24.24 -0.88 -2.22
CA LYS A 119 24.92 -1.90 -3.02
C LYS A 119 24.23 -2.05 -4.37
N GLU A 120 25.03 -2.27 -5.41
CA GLU A 120 24.53 -2.58 -6.75
C GLU A 120 24.11 -4.05 -6.83
N TYR A 121 22.94 -4.28 -7.44
CA TYR A 121 22.41 -5.60 -7.74
C TYR A 121 22.08 -5.70 -9.22
N ILE A 122 22.22 -6.90 -9.75
CA ILE A 122 21.78 -7.27 -11.09
C ILE A 122 20.35 -7.80 -10.95
N ILE A 123 19.38 -7.02 -11.41
CA ILE A 123 17.97 -7.41 -11.40
C ILE A 123 17.70 -8.19 -12.68
N VAL A 124 17.27 -9.44 -12.50
CA VAL A 124 17.06 -10.41 -13.57
C VAL A 124 15.77 -11.18 -13.30
N ASP A 125 14.95 -11.31 -14.33
CA ASP A 125 13.67 -12.01 -14.25
C ASP A 125 13.86 -13.53 -14.07
N ALA A 126 12.90 -14.16 -13.37
CA ALA A 126 12.91 -15.59 -13.13
C ALA A 126 12.95 -16.42 -14.44
N VAL A 127 12.34 -15.91 -15.52
CA VAL A 127 12.31 -16.56 -16.84
C VAL A 127 13.71 -16.80 -17.42
N GLN A 128 14.70 -16.00 -17.00
CA GLN A 128 16.06 -16.11 -17.51
C GLN A 128 16.84 -17.31 -16.93
N LYS A 129 16.31 -18.02 -15.92
CA LYS A 129 17.02 -19.09 -15.20
C LYS A 129 17.67 -20.13 -16.12
N GLU A 130 16.99 -20.57 -17.18
CA GLU A 130 17.56 -21.56 -18.11
C GLU A 130 18.67 -20.99 -19.00
N GLN A 131 18.55 -19.74 -19.44
CA GLN A 131 19.63 -19.05 -20.16
C GLN A 131 20.86 -18.87 -19.27
N ILE A 132 20.65 -18.48 -18.01
CA ILE A 132 21.72 -18.37 -17.01
C ILE A 132 22.45 -19.70 -16.84
N LYS A 133 21.72 -20.81 -16.68
CA LYS A 133 22.29 -22.16 -16.58
C LYS A 133 23.13 -22.52 -17.79
N LYS A 134 22.65 -22.24 -19.00
CA LYS A 134 23.39 -22.46 -20.24
C LYS A 134 24.69 -21.66 -20.28
N ILE A 135 24.64 -20.37 -19.94
CA ILE A 135 25.83 -19.51 -19.89
C ILE A 135 26.85 -20.05 -18.88
N LEU A 136 26.41 -20.44 -17.68
CA LEU A 136 27.29 -20.99 -16.64
C LEU A 136 27.93 -22.32 -17.05
N PHE A 137 27.20 -23.15 -17.80
CA PHE A 137 27.73 -24.39 -18.37
C PHE A 137 28.85 -24.10 -19.39
N GLU A 138 28.62 -23.16 -20.32
CA GLU A 138 29.62 -22.74 -21.30
C GLU A 138 30.86 -22.10 -20.67
N MET A 139 30.66 -21.38 -19.56
CA MET A 139 31.74 -20.79 -18.74
C MET A 139 32.48 -21.82 -17.88
N LYS A 140 32.06 -23.09 -17.88
CA LYS A 140 32.60 -24.18 -17.04
C LYS A 140 32.50 -23.89 -15.54
N LEU A 141 31.48 -23.16 -15.13
CA LEU A 141 31.20 -22.84 -13.72
C LEU A 141 30.01 -23.64 -13.18
N TYR A 142 29.19 -24.24 -14.03
CA TYR A 142 27.97 -24.93 -13.63
C TYR A 142 28.18 -25.94 -12.49
N ASP A 143 27.39 -25.77 -11.42
CA ASP A 143 27.29 -26.68 -10.28
C ASP A 143 25.83 -27.11 -10.12
N GLY A 144 25.56 -28.41 -10.00
CA GLY A 144 24.19 -28.93 -9.82
C GLY A 144 23.48 -28.39 -8.57
N GLN A 145 24.20 -27.80 -7.60
CA GLN A 145 23.61 -27.13 -6.45
C GLN A 145 22.80 -25.88 -6.83
N ILE A 146 23.10 -25.22 -7.96
CA ILE A 146 22.42 -23.99 -8.38
C ILE A 146 20.96 -24.22 -8.81
N GLU A 147 20.54 -25.47 -9.05
CA GLU A 147 19.16 -25.79 -9.43
C GLU A 147 18.14 -25.33 -8.38
N LYS A 148 18.55 -25.32 -7.11
CA LYS A 148 17.73 -24.88 -5.97
C LYS A 148 17.66 -23.36 -5.81
N TRP A 149 18.49 -22.62 -6.54
CA TRP A 149 18.62 -21.18 -6.39
C TRP A 149 17.71 -20.46 -7.39
N SER A 150 17.23 -19.27 -7.03
CA SER A 150 16.52 -18.39 -7.97
C SER A 150 17.51 -17.79 -8.99
N ALA A 151 17.01 -17.30 -10.13
CA ALA A 151 17.87 -16.64 -11.11
C ALA A 151 18.61 -15.44 -10.47
N PHE A 152 17.90 -14.66 -9.63
CA PHE A 152 18.46 -13.58 -8.84
C PHE A 152 19.60 -14.04 -7.91
N ASP A 153 19.40 -15.11 -7.14
CA ASP A 153 20.40 -15.58 -6.17
C ASP A 153 21.65 -16.11 -6.85
N ILE A 154 21.48 -16.77 -8.00
CA ILE A 154 22.61 -17.27 -8.79
C ILE A 154 23.51 -16.11 -9.19
N VAL A 155 22.93 -15.03 -9.71
CA VAL A 155 23.69 -13.90 -10.26
C VAL A 155 24.29 -13.01 -9.17
N ASN A 156 23.56 -12.78 -8.07
CA ASN A 156 23.97 -11.80 -7.04
C ASN A 156 24.71 -12.40 -5.84
N TYR A 157 24.60 -13.71 -5.60
CA TYR A 157 25.21 -14.35 -4.43
C TYR A 157 26.13 -15.51 -4.78
N TRP A 158 25.73 -16.41 -5.69
CA TRP A 158 26.55 -17.56 -6.04
C TRP A 158 27.69 -17.19 -7.01
N LEU A 159 27.39 -16.53 -8.12
CA LEU A 159 28.38 -16.18 -9.15
C LEU A 159 29.52 -15.30 -8.61
N PRO A 160 29.27 -14.29 -7.74
CA PRO A 160 30.33 -13.48 -7.17
C PRO A 160 31.35 -14.27 -6.34
N LEU A 161 31.02 -15.46 -5.82
CA LEU A 161 31.97 -16.32 -5.10
C LEU A 161 33.13 -16.80 -5.99
N HIS A 162 32.96 -16.77 -7.30
CA HIS A 162 33.99 -17.12 -8.27
C HIS A 162 34.88 -15.93 -8.65
N GLY A 163 34.49 -14.69 -8.30
CA GLY A 163 35.22 -13.44 -8.53
C GLY A 163 34.60 -12.52 -9.59
N GLU A 164 34.88 -11.22 -9.48
CA GLU A 164 34.27 -10.15 -10.29
C GLU A 164 34.45 -10.34 -11.81
N ILE A 165 35.60 -10.89 -12.24
CA ILE A 165 35.88 -11.15 -13.66
C ILE A 165 34.81 -12.07 -14.28
N TRP A 166 34.29 -13.03 -13.50
CA TRP A 166 33.25 -13.93 -13.97
C TRP A 166 31.88 -13.27 -14.03
N VAL A 167 31.59 -12.35 -13.11
CA VAL A 167 30.37 -11.53 -13.15
C VAL A 167 30.34 -10.69 -14.43
N GLU A 168 31.44 -10.01 -14.76
CA GLU A 168 31.52 -9.19 -15.98
C GLU A 168 31.41 -10.03 -17.27
N ARG A 169 32.05 -11.19 -17.30
CA ARG A 169 31.92 -12.14 -18.42
C ARG A 169 30.53 -12.74 -18.57
N PHE A 170 29.81 -12.86 -17.47
CA PHE A 170 28.43 -13.34 -17.47
C PHE A 170 27.48 -12.26 -18.00
N LYS A 171 27.60 -11.01 -17.53
CA LYS A 171 26.83 -9.86 -18.02
C LYS A 171 26.93 -9.69 -19.53
N GLN A 172 28.11 -9.89 -20.10
CA GLN A 172 28.32 -9.83 -21.57
C GLN A 172 27.59 -10.92 -22.36
N ARG A 173 27.14 -12.00 -21.71
CA ARG A 173 26.46 -13.14 -22.34
C ARG A 173 24.97 -13.20 -22.05
N LEU A 174 24.51 -12.51 -21.00
CA LEU A 174 23.10 -12.44 -20.63
C LEU A 174 22.42 -11.33 -21.45
N VAL A 175 22.31 -11.59 -22.75
CA VAL A 175 21.76 -10.68 -23.76
C VAL A 175 20.88 -11.47 -24.74
N HIS A 176 19.90 -10.80 -25.35
CA HIS A 176 19.12 -11.34 -26.45
C HIS A 176 19.26 -10.45 -27.70
N SER A 177 19.08 -11.03 -28.89
CA SER A 177 19.14 -10.26 -30.14
C SER A 177 17.76 -9.71 -30.49
N VAL A 178 17.69 -8.39 -30.69
CA VAL A 178 16.50 -7.67 -31.15
C VAL A 178 16.66 -7.33 -32.63
N ILE A 179 15.66 -7.70 -33.43
CA ILE A 179 15.64 -7.41 -34.87
C ILE A 179 15.10 -5.98 -35.06
N ASP A 180 15.99 -5.07 -35.47
CA ASP A 180 15.64 -3.67 -35.74
C ASP A 180 14.98 -3.50 -37.11
N TYR A 181 15.42 -4.29 -38.08
CA TYR A 181 14.98 -4.18 -39.46
C TYR A 181 14.60 -5.54 -40.02
N THR A 182 13.38 -5.62 -40.54
CA THR A 182 13.04 -6.65 -41.53
C THR A 182 13.94 -6.54 -42.76
N PRO A 183 14.15 -7.61 -43.53
CA PRO A 183 14.92 -7.57 -44.77
C PRO A 183 14.43 -6.49 -45.76
N GLU A 184 13.12 -6.25 -45.81
CA GLU A 184 12.48 -5.23 -46.66
C GLU A 184 12.81 -3.82 -46.18
N SER A 185 12.66 -3.54 -44.87
CA SER A 185 12.99 -2.23 -44.31
C SER A 185 14.50 -1.93 -44.39
N ALA A 186 15.34 -2.95 -44.30
CA ALA A 186 16.79 -2.80 -44.46
C ALA A 186 17.19 -2.37 -45.88
N LYS A 187 16.54 -2.94 -46.92
CA LYS A 187 16.73 -2.51 -48.31
C LYS A 187 16.26 -1.07 -48.55
N MET A 188 15.15 -0.70 -47.92
CA MET A 188 14.64 0.68 -48.00
C MET A 188 15.61 1.66 -47.34
N TYR A 189 16.13 1.35 -46.15
CA TYR A 189 17.16 2.14 -45.48
C TYR A 189 18.42 2.29 -46.36
N GLU A 190 18.94 1.19 -46.92
CA GLU A 190 20.11 1.21 -47.82
C GLU A 190 19.87 2.11 -49.04
N SER A 191 18.66 2.11 -49.60
CA SER A 191 18.31 2.98 -50.74
C SER A 191 18.26 4.47 -50.39
N LEU A 192 17.93 4.81 -49.13
CA LEU A 192 17.76 6.20 -48.67
C LEU A 192 19.09 6.80 -48.18
N PHE A 193 19.91 6.01 -47.49
CA PHE A 193 21.10 6.49 -46.79
C PHE A 193 22.42 5.99 -47.41
N GLY A 194 22.36 5.08 -48.40
CA GLY A 194 23.53 4.58 -49.11
C GLY A 194 24.37 3.58 -48.34
N GLU A 195 23.93 3.14 -47.17
CA GLU A 195 24.61 2.16 -46.31
C GLU A 195 23.64 1.11 -45.77
N LYS A 196 24.11 -0.12 -45.57
CA LYS A 196 23.30 -1.18 -44.97
C LYS A 196 23.14 -0.95 -43.47
N PRO A 197 21.91 -0.95 -42.94
CA PRO A 197 21.73 -0.86 -41.50
C PRO A 197 22.19 -2.16 -40.85
N LYS A 198 22.57 -2.08 -39.57
CA LYS A 198 22.73 -3.26 -38.74
C LYS A 198 21.34 -3.89 -38.54
N LEU A 199 21.17 -5.16 -38.90
CA LEU A 199 19.84 -5.82 -38.92
C LEU A 199 19.30 -6.09 -37.52
N SER A 200 20.20 -6.23 -36.54
CA SER A 200 19.87 -6.46 -35.16
C SER A 200 20.90 -5.84 -34.23
N HIS A 201 20.48 -5.62 -33.00
CA HIS A 201 21.36 -5.34 -31.88
C HIS A 201 21.14 -6.35 -30.75
N GLU A 202 21.98 -6.28 -29.74
CA GLU A 202 21.84 -7.07 -28.52
C GLU A 202 21.33 -6.16 -27.40
N GLU A 203 20.26 -6.59 -26.73
CA GLU A 203 19.74 -5.96 -25.52
C GLU A 203 20.10 -6.81 -24.30
N GLN A 204 20.29 -6.16 -23.15
CA GLN A 204 20.58 -6.85 -21.90
C GLN A 204 19.30 -7.47 -21.33
N ASP A 205 19.38 -8.74 -20.91
CA ASP A 205 18.28 -9.45 -20.23
C ASP A 205 18.25 -9.18 -18.70
N PHE A 206 18.90 -8.10 -18.28
CA PHE A 206 19.00 -7.65 -16.90
C PHE A 206 19.18 -6.13 -16.86
N HIS A 207 18.95 -5.54 -15.70
CA HIS A 207 19.39 -4.17 -15.41
C HIS A 207 20.15 -4.12 -14.08
N ILE A 208 20.90 -3.04 -13.86
CA ILE A 208 21.64 -2.83 -12.63
C ILE A 208 21.01 -1.67 -11.88
N ASN A 209 20.69 -1.88 -10.60
CA ASN A 209 20.15 -0.84 -9.75
C ASN A 209 20.81 -0.87 -8.35
N LYS A 210 20.80 0.28 -7.66
CA LYS A 210 21.40 0.48 -6.33
C LYS A 210 20.34 0.44 -5.25
N TYR A 211 20.43 -0.55 -4.39
CA TYR A 211 19.52 -0.73 -3.27
C TYR A 211 20.20 -0.44 -1.95
N LEU A 212 19.40 -0.05 -0.96
CA LEU A 212 19.82 0.01 0.43
C LEU A 212 20.25 -1.38 0.90
N GLU A 213 21.45 -1.51 1.48
CA GLU A 213 21.94 -2.80 2.00
C GLU A 213 21.89 -2.83 3.53
N THR A 214 22.47 -1.81 4.16
CA THR A 214 22.46 -1.66 5.62
C THR A 214 22.03 -0.26 6.01
N CYS A 215 21.43 -0.13 7.19
CA CYS A 215 21.15 1.14 7.84
C CYS A 215 20.92 0.93 9.34
N THR A 216 20.99 2.02 10.10
CA THR A 216 20.55 2.06 11.49
C THR A 216 19.08 2.48 11.53
N ILE A 217 18.24 1.67 12.18
CA ILE A 217 16.79 1.91 12.30
C ILE A 217 16.46 2.05 13.78
N VAL A 218 16.04 3.24 14.21
CA VAL A 218 15.67 3.53 15.60
C VAL A 218 14.21 3.94 15.66
N LYS A 219 13.44 3.32 16.54
CA LYS A 219 12.05 3.68 16.79
C LYS A 219 12.00 4.96 17.64
N GLU A 220 11.34 6.00 17.15
CA GLU A 220 11.19 7.28 17.85
C GLU A 220 9.89 7.33 18.66
N SER A 221 8.80 6.84 18.06
CA SER A 221 7.49 6.85 18.70
C SER A 221 6.59 5.75 18.14
N SER A 222 5.56 5.38 18.89
CA SER A 222 4.53 4.43 18.46
C SER A 222 3.15 4.82 18.88
N MET A 223 2.19 4.41 18.06
CA MET A 223 0.77 4.41 18.31
C MET A 223 0.26 2.98 18.08
N GLU A 224 -0.24 2.35 19.13
CA GLU A 224 -0.78 1.00 19.05
C GLU A 224 -2.29 1.03 18.80
N LYS A 225 -2.78 0.02 18.10
CA LYS A 225 -4.22 -0.14 17.87
C LYS A 225 -4.92 -0.45 19.20
N THR A 226 -5.64 0.53 19.72
CA THR A 226 -6.71 0.32 20.70
C THR A 226 -8.05 0.12 19.97
N ASP A 227 -9.18 -0.01 20.66
CA ASP A 227 -10.50 -0.27 20.05
C ASP A 227 -10.72 0.43 18.70
N LEU A 228 -11.43 -0.23 17.78
CA LEU A 228 -11.52 0.12 16.35
C LEU A 228 -11.81 1.62 16.12
N PHE A 229 -12.72 2.17 16.91
CA PHE A 229 -12.98 3.60 17.03
C PHE A 229 -13.09 4.03 18.48
N GLN A 230 -12.60 5.22 18.76
CA GLN A 230 -12.79 5.90 20.04
C GLN A 230 -13.86 6.98 19.87
N PHE A 231 -14.89 6.93 20.71
CA PHE A 231 -15.97 7.91 20.74
C PHE A 231 -15.68 8.95 21.81
N GLU A 232 -15.37 10.17 21.38
CA GLU A 232 -15.10 11.30 22.27
C GLU A 232 -16.23 12.33 22.18
N LYS A 233 -16.61 12.90 23.32
CA LYS A 233 -17.59 13.99 23.34
C LYS A 233 -17.03 15.17 22.56
N CYS A 234 -17.78 15.66 21.57
CA CYS A 234 -17.44 16.88 20.86
C CYS A 234 -18.27 18.03 21.42
N TYR A 235 -17.62 19.13 21.80
CA TYR A 235 -18.28 20.32 22.34
C TYR A 235 -18.41 21.43 21.30
N SER A 236 -19.28 22.39 21.61
CA SER A 236 -19.67 23.52 20.76
C SER A 236 -18.51 24.29 20.12
N GLU A 237 -17.42 24.45 20.86
CA GLU A 237 -16.24 25.23 20.47
C GLU A 237 -15.41 24.50 19.40
N GLU A 238 -15.33 23.17 19.51
CA GLU A 238 -14.57 22.31 18.59
C GLU A 238 -15.25 22.22 17.21
N ILE A 239 -16.59 22.24 17.19
CA ILE A 239 -17.39 22.17 15.95
C ILE A 239 -16.99 23.28 14.97
N LYS A 240 -16.75 24.50 15.47
CA LYS A 240 -16.37 25.64 14.63
C LYS A 240 -15.02 25.43 13.94
N ILE A 241 -14.08 24.79 14.62
CA ILE A 241 -12.74 24.48 14.10
C ILE A 241 -12.86 23.40 13.02
N TYR A 242 -13.58 22.31 13.32
CA TYR A 242 -13.70 21.18 12.39
C TYR A 242 -14.49 21.50 11.12
N LYS A 243 -15.49 22.39 11.19
CA LYS A 243 -16.20 22.90 10.01
C LYS A 243 -15.23 23.52 9.00
N LYS A 244 -14.25 24.30 9.47
CA LYS A 244 -13.25 24.96 8.63
C LYS A 244 -12.22 23.95 8.09
N GLU A 245 -11.76 23.03 8.92
CA GLU A 245 -10.66 22.13 8.61
C GLU A 245 -11.07 20.97 7.69
N TYR A 246 -12.24 20.36 7.93
CA TYR A 246 -12.66 19.13 7.24
C TYR A 246 -13.66 19.36 6.10
N LYS A 247 -14.03 20.62 5.80
CA LYS A 247 -15.02 20.99 4.77
C LYS A 247 -16.30 20.13 4.86
N LEU A 248 -16.82 19.98 6.09
CA LEU A 248 -18.00 19.15 6.39
C LEU A 248 -19.26 19.68 5.66
N ILE A 249 -20.20 18.80 5.30
CA ILE A 249 -21.37 19.09 4.45
C ILE A 249 -22.39 20.02 5.15
N LEU A 250 -23.20 20.73 4.37
CA LEU A 250 -24.31 21.62 4.77
C LEU A 250 -25.21 21.12 5.93
N ALA A 251 -25.42 19.81 6.10
CA ALA A 251 -26.21 19.26 7.22
C ALA A 251 -25.64 19.69 8.61
N TRP A 252 -24.35 20.00 8.68
CA TRP A 252 -23.66 20.52 9.87
C TRP A 252 -24.00 21.97 10.22
N GLU A 253 -24.51 22.75 9.27
CA GLU A 253 -24.95 24.14 9.53
C GLU A 253 -26.13 24.18 10.51
N PHE A 254 -26.92 23.11 10.54
CA PHE A 254 -28.10 22.98 11.40
C PHE A 254 -27.80 22.44 12.80
N ILE A 255 -26.59 21.97 13.08
CA ILE A 255 -26.19 21.60 14.44
C ILE A 255 -26.05 22.89 15.24
N LEU A 256 -27.01 23.14 16.12
CA LEU A 256 -26.99 24.27 17.05
C LEU A 256 -26.02 23.94 18.20
N PRO A 257 -24.85 24.62 18.29
CA PRO A 257 -23.82 24.27 19.27
C PRO A 257 -24.34 24.31 20.71
N ASP A 258 -25.27 25.23 21.01
CA ASP A 258 -25.84 25.43 22.35
C ASP A 258 -26.75 24.26 22.82
N PHE A 259 -27.11 23.36 21.92
CA PHE A 259 -27.97 22.21 22.20
C PHE A 259 -27.19 20.89 22.31
N VAL A 260 -25.90 20.88 21.95
CA VAL A 260 -25.08 19.68 22.01
C VAL A 260 -24.83 19.29 23.47
N TRP A 261 -25.05 18.02 23.81
CA TRP A 261 -25.06 17.47 25.18
C TRP A 261 -26.13 18.06 26.10
N ARG A 262 -27.17 18.70 25.54
CA ARG A 262 -28.36 19.18 26.25
C ARG A 262 -29.62 18.62 25.58
N ASN A 263 -30.73 18.54 26.31
CA ASN A 263 -32.03 18.15 25.77
C ASN A 263 -32.00 16.84 24.95
N ASN A 264 -31.30 15.82 25.44
CA ASN A 264 -31.10 14.52 24.79
C ASN A 264 -30.43 14.57 23.41
N ALA A 265 -29.71 15.64 23.06
CA ALA A 265 -28.92 15.71 21.83
C ALA A 265 -27.43 15.44 22.11
N TYR A 266 -26.80 14.64 21.27
CA TYR A 266 -25.48 14.06 21.49
C TYR A 266 -24.62 14.20 20.24
N LEU A 267 -23.36 14.62 20.42
CA LEU A 267 -22.39 14.73 19.33
C LEU A 267 -21.10 14.01 19.70
N TRP A 268 -20.82 12.94 18.97
CA TRP A 268 -19.55 12.23 19.05
C TRP A 268 -18.61 12.69 17.95
N LYS A 269 -17.37 13.02 18.36
CA LYS A 269 -16.20 13.01 17.49
C LYS A 269 -15.60 11.62 17.58
N ILE A 270 -15.44 10.98 16.43
CA ILE A 270 -15.05 9.58 16.34
C ILE A 270 -13.64 9.54 15.78
N LYS A 271 -12.72 9.01 16.57
CA LYS A 271 -11.34 8.81 16.19
C LYS A 271 -11.12 7.34 15.82
N ASP A 272 -10.19 7.10 14.90
CA ASP A 272 -9.67 5.76 14.69
C ASP A 272 -8.76 5.32 15.84
N SER A 273 -8.28 4.09 15.76
CA SER A 273 -7.34 3.50 16.71
C SER A 273 -5.98 4.20 16.79
N PHE A 274 -5.66 5.12 15.87
CA PHE A 274 -4.47 5.96 15.87
C PHE A 274 -4.81 7.42 16.22
N GLY A 275 -6.00 7.70 16.76
CA GLY A 275 -6.39 9.03 17.20
C GLY A 275 -6.75 10.01 16.08
N ASN A 276 -6.78 9.61 14.81
CA ASN A 276 -7.22 10.51 13.72
C ASN A 276 -8.73 10.60 13.70
N ILE A 277 -9.24 11.82 13.53
CA ILE A 277 -10.68 12.05 13.38
C ILE A 277 -11.14 11.38 12.08
N THR A 278 -12.07 10.44 12.23
CA THR A 278 -12.58 9.56 11.17
C THR A 278 -14.00 9.92 10.80
N ALA A 279 -14.81 10.26 11.80
CA ALA A 279 -16.18 10.63 11.57
C ALA A 279 -16.70 11.50 12.71
N PHE A 280 -17.92 11.96 12.50
CA PHE A 280 -18.73 12.52 13.54
C PHE A 280 -20.15 11.97 13.47
N LEU A 281 -20.76 11.79 14.63
CA LEU A 281 -22.11 11.25 14.77
C LEU A 281 -22.95 12.17 15.65
N TYR A 282 -24.01 12.73 15.08
CA TYR A 282 -24.99 13.56 15.76
C TYR A 282 -26.34 12.83 15.81
N TYR A 283 -26.89 12.70 17.02
CA TYR A 283 -28.19 12.08 17.23
C TYR A 283 -28.90 12.70 18.43
N PHE A 284 -30.20 12.48 18.53
CA PHE A 284 -30.96 12.77 19.74
C PHE A 284 -31.84 11.60 20.16
N ILE A 285 -32.18 11.52 21.44
CA ILE A 285 -33.08 10.51 21.98
C ILE A 285 -34.45 11.15 22.19
N GLU A 286 -35.44 10.65 21.43
CA GLU A 286 -36.83 11.09 21.53
C GLU A 286 -37.44 10.72 22.90
N GLN A 287 -38.53 11.37 23.29
CA GLN A 287 -39.31 10.98 24.48
C GLN A 287 -39.79 9.51 24.42
N SER A 288 -39.94 8.97 23.21
CA SER A 288 -40.29 7.57 22.95
C SER A 288 -39.17 6.57 23.30
N GLY A 289 -37.96 7.05 23.62
CA GLY A 289 -36.76 6.23 23.82
C GLY A 289 -36.05 5.86 22.53
N LYS A 290 -36.61 6.20 21.36
CA LYS A 290 -35.99 5.95 20.06
C LYS A 290 -34.85 6.93 19.77
N TYR A 291 -33.83 6.44 19.09
CA TYR A 291 -32.66 7.21 18.68
C TYR A 291 -32.90 7.80 17.29
N ASN A 292 -32.89 9.11 17.16
CA ASN A 292 -32.94 9.78 15.87
C ASN A 292 -31.51 10.16 15.47
N ILE A 293 -30.95 9.46 14.48
CA ILE A 293 -29.62 9.79 13.96
C ILE A 293 -29.78 10.83 12.85
N SER A 294 -29.50 12.08 13.19
CA SER A 294 -29.64 13.21 12.29
C SER A 294 -28.45 13.36 11.35
N CYS A 295 -27.24 12.98 11.77
CA CYS A 295 -26.06 13.06 10.91
C CYS A 295 -25.01 12.01 11.28
N LEU A 296 -24.51 11.30 10.27
CA LEU A 296 -23.24 10.58 10.31
C LEU A 296 -22.38 11.12 9.17
N GLU A 297 -21.24 11.70 9.52
CA GLU A 297 -20.34 12.30 8.54
C GLU A 297 -18.96 11.67 8.66
N VAL A 298 -18.56 10.91 7.63
CA VAL A 298 -17.21 10.34 7.52
C VAL A 298 -16.34 11.34 6.77
N VAL A 299 -15.14 11.61 7.31
CA VAL A 299 -14.20 12.55 6.70
C VAL A 299 -13.89 12.15 5.25
N PRO A 300 -13.73 13.10 4.31
CA PRO A 300 -13.73 12.82 2.87
C PRO A 300 -12.79 11.70 2.41
N PHE A 301 -11.57 11.65 2.93
CA PHE A 301 -10.55 10.67 2.54
C PHE A 301 -10.78 9.26 3.09
N MET A 302 -11.76 9.08 3.99
CA MET A 302 -12.18 7.77 4.52
C MET A 302 -13.53 7.28 3.95
N ARG A 303 -14.17 8.06 3.06
CA ARG A 303 -15.44 7.68 2.43
C ARG A 303 -15.26 6.51 1.46
N ASN A 304 -16.35 5.79 1.19
CA ASN A 304 -16.40 4.61 0.28
C ASN A 304 -15.56 3.39 0.72
N GLN A 305 -15.13 3.34 1.97
CA GLN A 305 -14.29 2.24 2.51
C GLN A 305 -15.05 1.35 3.51
N GLY A 306 -16.39 1.45 3.54
CA GLY A 306 -17.22 0.79 4.55
C GLY A 306 -17.06 1.37 5.96
N MET A 307 -16.41 2.53 6.09
CA MET A 307 -16.10 3.14 7.39
C MET A 307 -17.35 3.43 8.21
N GLY A 308 -18.33 4.10 7.60
CA GLY A 308 -19.58 4.44 8.28
C GLY A 308 -20.32 3.22 8.83
N GLU A 309 -20.26 2.08 8.13
CA GLU A 309 -20.94 0.85 8.56
C GLU A 309 -20.27 0.28 9.82
N LYS A 310 -18.94 0.23 9.84
CA LYS A 310 -18.17 -0.24 11.00
C LYS A 310 -18.39 0.66 12.22
N ILE A 311 -18.41 1.98 12.00
CA ILE A 311 -18.65 2.97 13.05
C ILE A 311 -20.04 2.80 13.66
N ILE A 312 -21.08 2.70 12.82
CA ILE A 312 -22.46 2.54 13.30
C ILE A 312 -22.68 1.21 14.00
N LYS A 313 -22.13 0.11 13.48
CA LYS A 313 -22.20 -1.19 14.15
C LYS A 313 -21.55 -1.14 15.54
N GLN A 314 -20.35 -0.58 15.64
CA GLN A 314 -19.70 -0.40 16.94
C GLN A 314 -20.53 0.51 17.87
N PHE A 315 -21.11 1.60 17.35
CA PHE A 315 -21.98 2.47 18.14
C PHE A 315 -23.20 1.72 18.69
N PHE A 316 -23.84 0.86 17.90
CA PHE A 316 -24.96 0.04 18.36
C PHE A 316 -24.54 -0.96 19.43
N ASP A 317 -23.43 -1.67 19.20
CA ASP A 317 -22.92 -2.68 20.14
C ASP A 317 -22.54 -2.04 21.49
N MET A 318 -21.80 -0.92 21.46
CA MET A 318 -21.36 -0.20 22.67
C MET A 318 -22.52 0.31 23.53
N ASN A 319 -23.65 0.64 22.90
CA ASN A 319 -24.80 1.22 23.59
C ASN A 319 -25.96 0.22 23.73
N SER A 320 -25.76 -1.05 23.35
CA SER A 320 -26.81 -2.09 23.33
C SER A 320 -28.08 -1.65 22.59
N ILE A 321 -27.93 -0.92 21.48
CA ILE A 321 -29.03 -0.36 20.71
C ILE A 321 -29.53 -1.41 19.72
N ASN A 322 -30.84 -1.67 19.71
CA ASN A 322 -31.48 -2.43 18.66
C ASN A 322 -31.62 -1.55 17.40
N PRO A 323 -31.14 -1.97 16.21
CA PRO A 323 -31.29 -1.20 14.98
C PRO A 323 -32.74 -0.77 14.64
N ARG A 324 -33.75 -1.48 15.15
CA ARG A 324 -35.19 -1.11 14.99
C ARG A 324 -35.63 0.11 15.81
N ASP A 325 -34.85 0.48 16.82
CA ASP A 325 -35.10 1.66 17.65
C ASP A 325 -34.46 2.92 17.05
N ILE A 326 -33.75 2.78 15.93
CA ILE A 326 -33.17 3.88 15.17
C ILE A 326 -34.22 4.46 14.22
N ARG A 327 -34.30 5.79 14.19
CA ARG A 327 -34.99 6.57 13.17
C ARG A 327 -33.96 7.37 12.38
N VAL A 328 -34.08 7.30 11.06
CA VAL A 328 -33.26 8.03 10.10
C VAL A 328 -34.15 8.48 8.94
N GLU A 329 -33.86 9.66 8.39
CA GLU A 329 -34.54 10.20 7.22
C GLU A 329 -33.53 10.25 6.07
N PRO A 330 -33.33 9.14 5.33
CA PRO A 330 -32.34 9.09 4.27
C PRO A 330 -32.76 10.01 3.10
N PRO A 331 -31.92 10.99 2.69
CA PRO A 331 -32.29 11.96 1.66
C PRO A 331 -32.24 11.38 0.23
N ASN A 332 -31.64 10.21 0.05
CA ASN A 332 -31.53 9.53 -1.25
C ASN A 332 -31.40 8.01 -1.06
N LEU A 333 -31.58 7.28 -2.16
CA LEU A 333 -31.54 5.81 -2.18
C LEU A 333 -30.19 5.23 -1.69
N ALA A 334 -29.06 5.91 -1.95
CA ALA A 334 -27.75 5.43 -1.52
C ALA A 334 -27.63 5.45 0.02
N THR A 335 -28.10 6.51 0.66
CA THR A 335 -28.14 6.62 2.13
C THR A 335 -29.13 5.62 2.74
N ALA A 336 -30.28 5.36 2.11
CA ALA A 336 -31.22 4.33 2.57
C ALA A 336 -30.60 2.93 2.51
N LYS A 337 -29.91 2.59 1.41
CA LYS A 337 -29.16 1.32 1.28
C LYS A 337 -28.09 1.17 2.36
N PHE A 338 -27.40 2.24 2.71
CA PHE A 338 -26.41 2.26 3.80
C PHE A 338 -27.05 1.89 5.15
N TRP A 339 -28.14 2.54 5.54
CA TRP A 339 -28.81 2.29 6.83
C TRP A 339 -29.39 0.88 6.92
N ARG A 340 -29.95 0.37 5.82
CA ARG A 340 -30.43 -1.02 5.75
C ARG A 340 -29.32 -2.06 5.91
N LYS A 341 -28.12 -1.80 5.37
CA LYS A 341 -26.94 -2.65 5.63
C LYS A 341 -26.52 -2.65 7.11
N CYS A 342 -26.85 -1.59 7.84
CA CYS A 342 -26.66 -1.50 9.29
C CYS A 342 -27.82 -2.14 10.08
N GLY A 343 -28.83 -2.72 9.41
CA GLY A 343 -30.00 -3.34 10.03
C GLY A 343 -31.12 -2.39 10.40
N VAL A 344 -31.04 -1.11 10.00
CA VAL A 344 -32.06 -0.10 10.30
C VAL A 344 -33.21 -0.19 9.29
N GLU A 345 -34.44 -0.21 9.80
CA GLU A 345 -35.66 -0.17 8.99
C GLU A 345 -35.96 1.29 8.60
N CYS A 346 -35.82 1.62 7.32
CA CYS A 346 -36.09 2.96 6.80
C CYS A 346 -36.59 2.91 5.34
N SER A 347 -37.34 3.94 4.94
CA SER A 347 -37.81 4.19 3.57
C SER A 347 -37.20 5.48 3.04
N CYS A 348 -37.01 5.57 1.72
CA CYS A 348 -36.57 6.79 1.05
C CYS A 348 -37.73 7.39 0.24
N PRO A 349 -37.88 8.72 0.16
CA PRO A 349 -38.90 9.35 -0.70
C PRO A 349 -38.75 9.05 -2.20
N GLU A 350 -37.57 8.60 -2.64
CA GLU A 350 -37.28 8.23 -4.03
C GLU A 350 -37.70 6.77 -4.39
N GLU A 351 -38.23 6.01 -3.43
CA GLU A 351 -38.77 4.65 -3.62
C GLU A 351 -40.26 4.66 -3.94
#